data_AF-A0A534HPF7-F1
#
_entry.id   AF-A0A534HPF7-F1
#
_cell.length_a   1.000
_cell.length_b   1.000
_cell.length_c   1.000
_cell.angle_alpha   90.00
_cell.angle_beta   90.00
_cell.angle_gamma   90.00
#
_symmetry.space_group_name_H-M   'P 1'
#
loop_
_entity.id
_entity.type
_entity.pdbx_description
1 polymer ?
#
loop_
_entity_poly.entity_id
_entity_poly.type
_entity_poly.pdbx_seq_one_letter_code
_entity_poly.pdbx_strand_id
1 'polypeptide(L)'
;MDKLAATDLMPLEQYARERAAFRARVLRHKGERHLAVGPNTTWCFEDRLTVQYQVQEMLRSERIFEPQGIADELGAYNPLIPDGSNWKVTLLIEFADPAERARALARLKGIEDGCWVQVAGHTRVFAIADEDLERENEEKTSAVHFLRFELTAGMIASLRLGATLAAGVDHEHYRYVVHQVPAATRLALLADFA
;
A
#
# COMPACT_ATOMS: atom_id res chain seq x y z
N MET A 1 -4.17 -1.93 -14.43
CA MET A 1 -5.40 -2.62 -13.95
C MET A 1 -6.59 -1.69 -14.00
N ASP A 2 -7.81 -2.22 -14.07
CA ASP A 2 -9.03 -1.39 -14.06
C ASP A 2 -9.34 -0.82 -12.66
N LYS A 3 -9.77 0.44 -12.62
CA LYS A 3 -10.22 1.13 -11.39
C LYS A 3 -11.60 0.64 -10.95
N LEU A 4 -11.95 0.79 -9.68
CA LEU A 4 -13.25 0.38 -9.14
C LEU A 4 -14.33 1.36 -9.59
N ALA A 5 -15.47 0.80 -9.99
CA ALA A 5 -16.72 1.51 -10.23
C ALA A 5 -17.75 1.13 -9.17
N ALA A 6 -18.82 1.91 -9.05
CA ALA A 6 -19.90 1.63 -8.11
C ALA A 6 -20.53 0.24 -8.32
N THR A 7 -20.54 -0.27 -9.56
CA THR A 7 -21.03 -1.62 -9.90
C THR A 7 -20.16 -2.75 -9.35
N ASP A 8 -18.92 -2.45 -8.96
CA ASP A 8 -18.04 -3.41 -8.28
C ASP A 8 -18.30 -3.48 -6.78
N LEU A 9 -19.17 -2.61 -6.25
CA LEU A 9 -19.46 -2.52 -4.82
C LEU A 9 -20.81 -3.18 -4.51
N MET A 10 -20.81 -4.05 -3.51
CA MET A 10 -22.03 -4.54 -2.87
C MET A 10 -22.76 -3.40 -2.15
N PRO A 11 -24.09 -3.32 -2.26
CA PRO A 11 -24.91 -2.49 -1.37
C PRO A 11 -24.72 -2.88 0.09
N LEU A 12 -24.98 -1.95 1.03
CA LEU A 12 -24.72 -2.14 2.47
C LEU A 12 -25.33 -3.43 3.04
N GLU A 13 -26.55 -3.77 2.65
CA GLU A 13 -27.24 -4.98 3.10
C GLU A 13 -26.57 -6.26 2.59
N GLN A 14 -26.17 -6.27 1.31
CA GLN A 14 -25.45 -7.39 0.73
C GLN A 14 -24.07 -7.53 1.37
N TYR A 15 -23.34 -6.42 1.51
CA TYR A 15 -22.04 -6.44 2.16
C TYR A 15 -22.14 -6.95 3.59
N ALA A 16 -23.14 -6.52 4.37
CA ALA A 16 -23.33 -6.99 5.74
C ALA A 16 -23.48 -8.52 5.83
N ARG A 17 -24.17 -9.14 4.86
CA ARG A 17 -24.31 -10.61 4.77
C ARG A 17 -23.00 -11.30 4.38
N GLU A 18 -22.31 -10.76 3.39
CA GLU A 18 -21.13 -11.41 2.78
C GLU A 18 -19.80 -11.04 3.46
N ARG A 19 -19.81 -10.03 4.35
CA ARG A 19 -18.61 -9.43 4.94
C ARG A 19 -17.66 -10.45 5.56
N ALA A 20 -18.18 -11.45 6.27
CA ALA A 20 -17.34 -12.45 6.92
C ALA A 20 -16.51 -13.24 5.89
N ALA A 21 -17.15 -13.71 4.82
CA ALA A 21 -16.49 -14.45 3.75
C ALA A 21 -15.55 -13.55 2.93
N PHE A 22 -16.00 -12.35 2.59
CA PHE A 22 -15.21 -11.39 1.84
C PHE A 22 -13.96 -10.94 2.61
N ARG A 23 -14.09 -10.63 3.90
CA ARG A 23 -12.95 -10.31 4.79
C ARG A 23 -11.97 -11.48 4.89
N ALA A 24 -12.44 -12.71 5.02
CA ALA A 24 -11.56 -13.89 5.06
C ALA A 24 -10.76 -14.07 3.76
N ARG A 25 -11.39 -13.79 2.61
CA ARG A 25 -10.72 -13.78 1.30
C ARG A 25 -9.64 -12.69 1.24
N VAL A 26 -9.97 -11.48 1.66
CA VAL A 26 -9.04 -10.33 1.63
C VAL A 26 -7.87 -10.54 2.58
N LEU A 27 -8.09 -11.07 3.79
CA LEU A 27 -7.01 -11.34 4.75
C LEU A 27 -5.99 -12.34 4.21
N ARG A 28 -6.47 -13.41 3.56
CA ARG A 28 -5.59 -14.38 2.90
C ARG A 28 -4.76 -13.73 1.81
N HIS A 29 -5.41 -12.92 0.97
CA HIS A 29 -4.78 -12.17 -0.10
C HIS A 29 -3.73 -11.18 0.40
N LYS A 30 -4.06 -10.40 1.44
CA LYS A 30 -3.14 -9.46 2.11
C LYS A 30 -1.91 -10.14 2.68
N GLY A 31 -2.00 -11.40 3.11
CA GLY A 31 -0.88 -12.17 3.63
C GLY A 31 0.31 -12.25 2.66
N GLU A 32 0.03 -12.29 1.36
CA GLU A 32 1.07 -12.31 0.31
C GLU A 32 1.52 -10.90 -0.08
N ARG A 33 0.77 -9.86 0.28
CA ARG A 33 1.04 -8.46 -0.12
C ARG A 33 1.60 -7.61 1.02
N HIS A 34 1.94 -8.23 2.15
CA HIS A 34 2.58 -7.56 3.28
C HIS A 34 4.07 -7.85 3.30
N LEU A 35 4.86 -6.78 3.50
CA LEU A 35 6.30 -6.87 3.65
C LEU A 35 6.74 -6.08 4.89
N ALA A 36 7.25 -6.78 5.90
CA ALA A 36 7.91 -6.11 7.02
C ALA A 36 9.29 -5.62 6.59
N VAL A 37 9.59 -4.33 6.81
CA VAL A 37 10.88 -3.71 6.44
C VAL A 37 11.56 -3.20 7.70
N GLY A 38 12.11 -4.12 8.49
CA GLY A 38 12.59 -3.84 9.83
C GLY A 38 11.50 -4.06 10.90
N PRO A 39 11.73 -3.62 12.14
CA PRO A 39 10.90 -3.98 13.29
C PRO A 39 9.60 -3.20 13.42
N ASN A 40 9.50 -2.00 12.85
CA ASN A 40 8.39 -1.07 13.10
C ASN A 40 7.67 -0.61 11.84
N THR A 41 8.02 -1.14 10.66
CA THR A 41 7.34 -0.78 9.42
C THR A 41 6.81 -1.99 8.69
N THR A 42 5.55 -1.88 8.27
CA THR A 42 4.85 -2.86 7.44
C THR A 42 4.41 -2.17 6.16
N TRP A 43 4.80 -2.72 5.01
CA TRP A 43 4.40 -2.25 3.69
C TRP A 43 3.27 -3.13 3.18
N CYS A 44 2.10 -2.56 3.01
CA CYS A 44 0.94 -3.22 2.42
C CYS A 44 0.83 -2.82 0.95
N PHE A 45 1.22 -3.71 0.04
CA PHE A 45 1.06 -3.47 -1.39
C PHE A 45 -0.41 -3.57 -1.77
N GLU A 46 -0.99 -2.44 -2.16
CA GLU A 46 -2.41 -2.33 -2.47
C GLU A 46 -2.70 -2.84 -3.88
N ASP A 47 -3.88 -3.39 -4.07
CA ASP A 47 -4.45 -3.72 -5.37
C ASP A 47 -5.96 -3.55 -5.37
N ARG A 48 -6.58 -3.93 -6.49
CA ARG A 48 -8.02 -3.82 -6.65
C ARG A 48 -8.81 -4.50 -5.53
N LEU A 49 -8.40 -5.67 -5.03
CA LEU A 49 -9.13 -6.39 -3.99
C LEU A 49 -8.93 -5.77 -2.61
N THR A 50 -7.71 -5.33 -2.28
CA THR A 50 -7.46 -4.67 -1.00
C THR A 50 -8.19 -3.33 -0.92
N VAL A 51 -8.20 -2.57 -2.02
CA VAL A 51 -8.89 -1.28 -2.15
C VAL A 51 -10.41 -1.46 -2.11
N GLN A 52 -10.95 -2.46 -2.82
CA GLN A 52 -12.38 -2.78 -2.76
C GLN A 52 -12.83 -3.06 -1.32
N TYR A 53 -12.00 -3.75 -0.54
CA TYR A 53 -12.26 -3.99 0.87
C TYR A 53 -12.25 -2.73 1.72
N GLN A 54 -11.29 -1.83 1.51
CA GLN A 54 -11.22 -0.56 2.23
C GLN A 54 -12.47 0.29 1.95
N VAL A 55 -12.85 0.46 0.68
CA VAL A 55 -14.06 1.20 0.29
C VAL A 55 -15.30 0.58 0.93
N GLN A 56 -15.48 -0.74 0.86
CA GLN A 56 -16.62 -1.41 1.47
C GLN A 56 -16.70 -1.22 2.99
N GLU A 57 -15.57 -1.27 3.70
CA GLU A 57 -15.54 -1.06 5.14
C GLU A 57 -15.85 0.41 5.51
N MET A 58 -15.42 1.37 4.69
CA MET A 58 -15.78 2.78 4.84
C MET A 58 -17.28 3.00 4.65
N LEU A 59 -17.83 2.55 3.51
CA LEU A 59 -19.26 2.67 3.22
C LEU A 59 -20.12 2.05 4.33
N ARG A 60 -19.73 0.89 4.85
CA ARG A 60 -20.44 0.22 5.95
C ARG A 60 -20.36 0.97 7.27
N SER A 61 -19.18 1.42 7.65
CA SER A 61 -18.95 2.03 8.96
C SER A 61 -19.63 3.40 9.05
N GLU A 62 -19.56 4.18 7.98
CA GLU A 62 -20.16 5.51 7.87
C GLU A 62 -21.60 5.49 7.31
N ARG A 63 -22.12 4.30 6.97
CA ARG A 63 -23.46 4.10 6.37
C ARG A 63 -23.68 4.93 5.10
N ILE A 64 -22.68 5.00 4.24
CA ILE A 64 -22.74 5.71 2.96
C ILE A 64 -23.40 4.79 1.92
N PHE A 65 -24.54 5.23 1.37
CA PHE A 65 -25.27 4.53 0.31
C PHE A 65 -25.72 5.46 -0.83
N GLU A 66 -25.57 6.77 -0.64
CA GLU A 66 -25.90 7.76 -1.67
C GLU A 66 -24.84 7.76 -2.78
N PRO A 67 -25.24 7.88 -4.07
CA PRO A 67 -24.31 7.79 -5.20
C PRO A 67 -23.11 8.73 -5.11
N GLN A 68 -23.31 9.97 -4.64
CA GLN A 68 -22.23 10.94 -4.50
C GLN A 68 -21.21 10.50 -3.44
N GLY A 69 -21.67 10.06 -2.27
CA GLY A 69 -20.75 9.58 -1.22
C GLY A 69 -19.98 8.33 -1.66
N ILE A 70 -20.60 7.44 -2.44
CA ILE A 70 -19.90 6.30 -3.03
C ILE A 70 -18.82 6.77 -4.02
N ALA A 71 -19.14 7.76 -4.86
CA ALA A 71 -18.19 8.33 -5.82
C ALA A 71 -17.01 9.01 -5.12
N ASP A 72 -17.26 9.72 -4.02
CA ASP A 72 -16.22 10.39 -3.23
C ASP A 72 -15.25 9.36 -2.61
N GLU A 73 -15.77 8.29 -1.99
CA GLU A 73 -14.95 7.20 -1.46
C GLU A 73 -14.16 6.48 -2.58
N LEU A 74 -14.81 6.18 -3.70
CA LEU A 74 -14.10 5.62 -4.86
C LEU A 74 -12.99 6.55 -5.36
N GLY A 75 -13.22 7.87 -5.38
CA GLY A 75 -12.25 8.88 -5.78
C GLY A 75 -11.04 8.92 -4.84
N ALA A 76 -11.26 8.78 -3.53
CA ALA A 76 -10.19 8.78 -2.53
C ALA A 76 -9.32 7.51 -2.59
N TYR A 77 -9.93 6.34 -2.85
CA TYR A 77 -9.24 5.05 -2.73
C TYR A 77 -8.74 4.47 -4.06
N ASN A 78 -9.36 4.78 -5.20
CA ASN A 78 -8.89 4.33 -6.52
C ASN A 78 -7.44 4.71 -6.87
N PRO A 79 -6.88 5.85 -6.43
CA PRO A 79 -5.46 6.17 -6.62
C PRO A 79 -4.51 5.11 -6.04
N LEU A 80 -4.95 4.31 -5.07
CA LEU A 80 -4.17 3.20 -4.47
C LEU A 80 -4.18 1.92 -5.31
N ILE A 81 -4.93 1.86 -6.41
CA ILE A 81 -4.89 0.71 -7.33
C ILE A 81 -3.75 0.89 -8.34
N PRO A 82 -2.80 -0.07 -8.48
CA PRO A 82 -1.76 -0.05 -9.50
C PRO A 82 -2.31 0.11 -10.93
N ASP A 83 -1.62 0.89 -11.76
CA ASP A 83 -2.07 1.13 -13.15
C ASP A 83 -1.47 0.16 -14.18
N GLY A 84 -0.40 -0.56 -13.85
CA GLY A 84 0.27 -1.48 -14.75
C GLY A 84 1.77 -1.22 -14.92
N SER A 85 2.27 -0.06 -14.48
CA SER A 85 3.71 0.26 -14.44
C SER A 85 4.22 0.62 -13.05
N ASN A 86 3.34 0.75 -12.05
CA ASN A 86 3.73 1.04 -10.68
C ASN A 86 3.20 0.04 -9.66
N TRP A 87 3.78 0.12 -8.47
CA TRP A 87 3.18 -0.42 -7.25
C TRP A 87 2.67 0.72 -6.37
N LYS A 88 1.55 0.46 -5.71
CA LYS A 88 0.95 1.34 -4.70
C LYS A 88 1.06 0.66 -3.35
N VAL A 89 1.51 1.37 -2.34
CA VAL A 89 1.84 0.79 -1.03
C VAL A 89 1.31 1.69 0.08
N THR A 90 0.59 1.10 1.03
CA THR A 90 0.34 1.73 2.32
C THR A 90 1.47 1.34 3.27
N LEU A 91 2.31 2.30 3.64
CA LEU A 91 3.32 2.16 4.69
C LEU A 91 2.64 2.38 6.05
N LEU A 92 2.79 1.42 6.95
CA LEU A 92 2.36 1.50 8.35
C LEU A 92 3.60 1.59 9.26
N ILE A 93 3.60 2.56 10.17
CA ILE A 93 4.62 2.72 11.21
C ILE A 93 3.99 2.36 12.56
N GLU A 94 4.43 1.24 13.13
CA GLU A 94 3.75 0.57 14.23
C GLU A 94 4.61 0.52 15.50
N PHE A 95 4.05 1.06 16.58
CA PHE A 95 4.59 0.99 17.94
C PHE A 95 3.44 0.68 18.89
N ALA A 96 3.65 -0.31 19.77
CA ALA A 96 2.64 -0.78 20.71
C ALA A 96 2.29 0.28 21.77
N ASP A 97 3.31 0.96 22.30
CA ASP A 97 3.12 2.03 23.28
C ASP A 97 2.83 3.38 22.59
N PRO A 98 1.72 4.07 22.90
CA PRO A 98 1.37 5.34 22.28
C PRO A 98 2.39 6.47 22.52
N ALA A 99 3.06 6.50 23.67
CA ALA A 99 4.05 7.54 23.97
C ALA A 99 5.38 7.29 23.25
N GLU A 100 5.77 6.02 23.10
CA GLU A 100 6.85 5.61 22.20
C GLU A 100 6.52 5.97 20.76
N ARG A 101 5.31 5.64 20.27
CA ARG A 101 4.86 5.97 18.91
C ARG A 101 5.01 7.45 18.62
N ALA A 102 4.53 8.32 19.51
CA ALA A 102 4.62 9.76 19.33
C ALA A 102 6.07 10.26 19.19
N ARG A 103 6.99 9.76 20.04
CA ARG A 103 8.42 10.11 19.97
C ARG A 103 9.10 9.54 18.73
N ALA A 104 8.71 8.34 18.32
CA ALA A 104 9.25 7.71 17.12
C ALA A 104 8.82 8.46 15.86
N LEU A 105 7.54 8.82 15.71
CA LEU A 105 7.05 9.59 14.56
C LEU A 105 7.70 10.97 14.43
N ALA A 106 8.07 11.61 15.54
CA ALA A 106 8.85 12.85 15.49
C ALA A 106 10.28 12.61 14.95
N ARG A 107 10.92 11.49 15.32
CA ARG A 107 12.26 11.12 14.83
C ARG A 107 12.25 10.58 13.40
N LEU A 108 11.16 9.98 12.95
CA LEU A 108 11.04 9.34 11.64
C LEU A 108 10.48 10.29 10.57
N LYS A 109 10.62 11.60 10.77
CA LYS A 109 10.15 12.59 9.80
C LYS A 109 10.90 12.43 8.47
N GLY A 110 10.16 12.27 7.37
CA GLY A 110 10.73 12.03 6.04
C GLY A 110 11.14 10.56 5.80
N ILE A 111 10.66 9.62 6.60
CA ILE A 111 10.93 8.19 6.39
C ILE A 111 10.38 7.68 5.05
N GLU A 112 9.25 8.24 4.62
CA GLU A 112 8.56 7.97 3.36
C GLU A 112 9.47 8.25 2.14
N ASP A 113 10.24 9.33 2.17
CA ASP A 113 11.20 9.70 1.11
C ASP A 113 12.38 8.72 1.02
N GLY A 114 12.72 8.09 2.15
CA GLY A 114 13.77 7.09 2.25
C GLY A 114 13.34 5.70 1.78
N CYS A 115 12.07 5.48 1.44
CA CYS A 115 11.56 4.18 1.01
C CYS A 115 11.97 3.88 -0.44
N TRP A 116 12.52 2.69 -0.68
CA TRP A 116 12.97 2.28 -2.02
C TRP A 116 12.71 0.80 -2.32
N VAL A 117 12.57 0.50 -3.61
CA VAL A 117 12.64 -0.86 -4.18
C VAL A 117 13.77 -0.96 -5.18
N GLN A 118 14.31 -2.16 -5.38
CA GLN A 118 15.37 -2.40 -6.35
C GLN A 118 15.21 -3.74 -7.05
N VAL A 119 15.17 -3.70 -8.38
CA VAL A 119 15.29 -4.89 -9.23
C VAL A 119 16.78 -5.13 -9.47
N ALA A 120 17.25 -6.37 -9.28
CA ALA A 120 18.66 -6.71 -9.50
C ALA A 120 19.13 -6.31 -10.91
N GLY A 121 20.26 -5.62 -10.97
CA GLY A 121 20.80 -5.06 -12.23
C GLY A 121 20.27 -3.66 -12.59
N HIS A 122 19.36 -3.09 -11.81
CA HIS A 122 18.81 -1.74 -12.01
C HIS A 122 19.14 -0.82 -10.82
N THR A 123 19.03 0.49 -11.05
CA THR A 123 19.10 1.49 -9.97
C THR A 123 17.92 1.36 -9.02
N ARG A 124 18.07 1.87 -7.79
CA ARG A 124 16.97 1.98 -6.84
C ARG A 124 15.87 2.88 -7.39
N VAL A 125 14.63 2.51 -7.12
CA VAL A 125 13.44 3.32 -7.34
C VAL A 125 12.99 3.78 -5.95
N PHE A 126 13.07 5.08 -5.70
CA PHE A 126 12.53 5.69 -4.48
C PHE A 126 11.03 5.92 -4.62
N ALA A 127 10.33 5.88 -3.49
CA ALA A 127 8.91 6.15 -3.43
C ALA A 127 8.62 7.60 -3.81
N ILE A 128 7.47 7.80 -4.45
CA ILE A 128 6.79 9.09 -4.49
C ILE A 128 5.67 8.98 -3.46
N ALA A 129 5.76 9.78 -2.40
CA ALA A 129 4.89 9.66 -1.22
C ALA A 129 3.78 10.71 -1.22
N ASP A 130 2.62 10.32 -0.68
CA ASP A 130 1.53 11.19 -0.22
C ASP A 130 1.01 12.23 -1.25
N GLU A 131 1.09 11.90 -2.54
CA GLU A 131 0.66 12.77 -3.66
C GLU A 131 -0.81 13.21 -3.55
N ASP A 132 -1.63 12.41 -2.86
CA ASP A 132 -3.06 12.61 -2.70
C ASP A 132 -3.42 13.28 -1.34
N LEU A 133 -2.44 13.68 -0.53
CA LEU A 133 -2.65 14.32 0.78
C LEU A 133 -2.12 15.76 0.80
N GLU A 134 -3.01 16.73 1.05
CA GLU A 134 -2.62 18.10 1.42
C GLU A 134 -2.17 18.14 2.90
N ARG A 135 -1.07 17.48 3.27
CA ARG A 135 -0.61 17.50 4.67
C ARG A 135 0.91 17.50 4.81
N GLU A 136 1.46 18.64 5.18
CA GLU A 136 2.60 18.71 6.08
C GLU A 136 2.14 19.40 7.37
N ASN A 137 2.22 18.70 8.49
CA ASN A 137 2.18 19.32 9.80
C ASN A 137 3.65 19.40 10.26
N GLU A 138 4.16 20.60 10.54
CA GLU A 138 5.61 20.86 10.65
C GLU A 138 6.33 20.04 11.73
N GLU A 139 5.61 19.47 12.69
CA GLU A 139 6.16 18.86 13.91
C GLU A 139 6.42 17.34 13.84
N LYS A 140 5.67 16.55 13.06
CA LYS A 140 5.75 15.07 13.10
C LYS A 140 5.23 14.39 11.83
N THR A 141 5.74 13.20 11.54
CA THR A 141 5.23 12.37 10.43
C THR A 141 3.96 11.61 10.77
N SER A 142 3.29 11.09 9.74
CA SER A 142 2.10 10.24 9.87
C SER A 142 2.47 8.81 10.26
N ALA A 143 1.58 8.09 10.94
CA ALA A 143 1.76 6.65 11.14
C ALA A 143 1.44 5.84 9.86
N VAL A 144 0.85 6.50 8.86
CA VAL A 144 0.40 5.90 7.60
C VAL A 144 0.81 6.81 6.45
N HIS A 145 1.49 6.25 5.45
CA HIS A 145 1.87 6.94 4.22
C HIS A 145 1.42 6.15 2.99
N PHE A 146 1.10 6.84 1.91
CA PHE A 146 0.82 6.22 0.61
C PHE A 146 2.02 6.42 -0.30
N LEU A 147 2.61 5.31 -0.74
CA LEU A 147 3.80 5.31 -1.59
C LEU A 147 3.45 4.80 -2.98
N ARG A 148 4.05 5.41 -3.99
CA ARG A 148 4.07 4.91 -5.36
C ARG A 148 5.51 4.61 -5.79
N PHE A 149 5.74 3.42 -6.31
CA PHE A 149 6.99 3.05 -6.96
C PHE A 149 6.76 2.92 -8.45
N GLU A 150 7.35 3.80 -9.25
CA GLU A 150 7.24 3.76 -10.71
C GLU A 150 8.34 2.90 -11.33
N LEU A 151 7.98 1.83 -12.04
CA LEU A 151 8.94 0.91 -12.64
C LEU A 151 9.02 1.12 -14.15
N THR A 152 10.26 1.09 -14.65
CA THR A 152 10.49 1.09 -16.10
C THR A 152 10.14 -0.26 -16.71
N ALA A 153 9.85 -0.27 -18.02
CA ALA A 153 9.62 -1.51 -18.76
C ALA A 153 10.79 -2.52 -18.63
N GLY A 154 12.03 -2.04 -18.57
CA GLY A 154 13.21 -2.88 -18.39
C GLY A 154 13.26 -3.56 -17.02
N MET A 155 12.85 -2.86 -15.96
CA MET A 155 12.73 -3.41 -14.61
C MET A 155 11.64 -4.49 -14.57
N ILE A 156 10.46 -4.22 -15.13
CA ILE A 156 9.33 -5.18 -15.19
C ILE A 156 9.74 -6.42 -15.97
N ALA A 157 10.39 -6.28 -17.13
CA ALA A 157 10.88 -7.41 -17.92
C ALA A 157 11.90 -8.25 -17.14
N SER A 158 12.84 -7.60 -16.43
CA SER A 158 13.83 -8.29 -15.60
C SER A 158 13.17 -9.05 -14.45
N LEU A 159 12.17 -8.46 -13.79
CA LEU A 159 11.38 -9.14 -12.76
C LEU A 159 10.67 -10.36 -13.34
N ARG A 160 10.02 -10.26 -14.50
CA ARG A 160 9.37 -11.41 -15.18
C ARG A 160 10.36 -12.53 -15.51
N LEU A 161 11.62 -12.21 -15.80
CA LEU A 161 12.70 -13.17 -16.06
C LEU A 161 13.34 -13.78 -14.81
N GLY A 162 12.88 -13.43 -13.60
CA GLY A 162 13.41 -14.02 -12.36
C GLY A 162 14.36 -13.13 -11.58
N ALA A 163 14.57 -11.87 -11.98
CA ALA A 163 15.44 -10.97 -11.23
C ALA A 163 14.95 -10.82 -9.77
N THR A 164 15.91 -10.80 -8.85
CA THR A 164 15.65 -10.57 -7.43
C THR A 164 15.08 -9.17 -7.21
N LEU A 165 14.04 -9.10 -6.38
CA LEU A 165 13.48 -7.85 -5.88
C LEU A 165 13.96 -7.64 -4.46
N ALA A 166 14.52 -6.46 -4.19
CA ALA A 166 14.84 -5.98 -2.86
C ALA A 166 13.97 -4.75 -2.52
N ALA A 167 13.76 -4.50 -1.24
CA ALA A 167 13.11 -3.30 -0.74
C ALA A 167 13.80 -2.82 0.53
N GLY A 168 13.70 -1.54 0.84
CA GLY A 168 14.31 -1.00 2.04
C GLY A 168 13.88 0.41 2.36
N VAL A 169 14.35 0.87 3.53
CA VAL A 169 14.26 2.26 3.96
C VAL A 169 15.69 2.73 4.22
N ASP A 170 16.03 3.89 3.67
CA ASP A 170 17.28 4.60 3.93
C ASP A 170 16.98 5.94 4.59
N HIS A 171 16.81 5.91 5.91
CA HIS A 171 16.54 7.08 6.73
C HIS A 171 17.55 7.10 7.90
N GLU A 172 17.98 8.29 8.34
CA GLU A 172 19.02 8.47 9.37
C GLU A 172 18.72 7.67 10.64
N HIS A 173 17.45 7.64 11.04
CA HIS A 173 16.97 6.94 12.23
C HIS A 173 16.30 5.58 11.94
N TYR A 174 16.28 5.13 10.68
CA TYR A 174 15.64 3.87 10.30
C TYR A 174 16.22 3.33 8.98
N ARG A 175 17.22 2.45 9.07
CA ARG A 175 17.90 1.85 7.91
C ARG A 175 17.76 0.34 7.94
N TYR A 176 16.86 -0.18 7.11
CA TYR A 176 16.59 -1.62 7.01
C TYR A 176 16.44 -2.03 5.55
N VAL A 177 16.86 -3.26 5.27
CA VAL A 177 16.84 -3.83 3.93
C VAL A 177 16.28 -5.24 3.97
N VAL A 178 15.30 -5.50 3.11
CA VAL A 178 14.89 -6.84 2.70
C VAL A 178 15.62 -7.15 1.39
N HIS A 179 16.73 -7.87 1.49
CA HIS A 179 17.59 -8.17 0.33
C HIS A 179 16.90 -9.02 -0.73
N GLN A 180 15.90 -9.81 -0.32
CA GLN A 180 15.10 -10.65 -1.21
C GLN A 180 13.67 -10.68 -0.71
N VAL A 181 12.78 -10.03 -1.45
CA VAL A 181 11.34 -10.10 -1.20
C VAL A 181 10.89 -11.57 -1.34
N PRO A 182 10.07 -12.10 -0.40
CA PRO A 182 9.59 -13.47 -0.45
C PRO A 182 8.95 -13.82 -1.79
N ALA A 183 9.13 -15.07 -2.24
CA ALA A 183 8.67 -15.50 -3.56
C ALA A 183 7.17 -15.31 -3.77
N ALA A 184 6.35 -15.62 -2.77
CA ALA A 184 4.88 -15.44 -2.83
C ALA A 184 4.52 -13.96 -3.03
N THR A 185 5.13 -13.06 -2.26
CA THR A 185 4.95 -11.61 -2.42
C THR A 185 5.41 -11.14 -3.78
N ARG A 186 6.62 -11.51 -4.21
CA ARG A 186 7.12 -11.14 -5.54
C ARG A 186 6.17 -11.58 -6.67
N LEU A 187 5.57 -12.78 -6.57
CA LEU A 187 4.60 -13.27 -7.54
C LEU A 187 3.30 -12.46 -7.52
N ALA A 188 2.77 -12.15 -6.33
CA ALA A 188 1.60 -11.29 -6.19
C ALA A 188 1.84 -9.89 -6.80
N LEU A 189 3.01 -9.30 -6.55
CA LEU A 189 3.37 -7.98 -7.08
C LEU A 189 3.59 -7.97 -8.60
N LEU A 190 4.05 -9.09 -9.18
CA LEU A 190 4.18 -9.22 -10.63
C LEU A 190 2.84 -9.20 -11.36
N ALA A 191 1.76 -9.62 -10.68
CA ALA A 191 0.41 -9.62 -11.24
C ALA A 191 -0.18 -8.21 -11.40
N ASP A 192 0.44 -7.19 -10.80
CA ASP A 192 -0.02 -5.80 -10.92
C ASP A 192 0.39 -5.14 -12.23
N PHE A 193 1.38 -5.69 -12.94
CA PHE A 193 1.92 -5.13 -14.18
C PHE A 193 1.15 -5.62 -15.42
N ALA A 194 1.03 -4.73 -16.42
CA ALA A 194 0.37 -5.00 -17.70
C ALA A 194 1.21 -5.88 -18.65
#